data_AF-A0A2S7SRI8-F1
#
_entry.id   AF-A0A2S7SRI8-F1
#
_cell.length_a   1.000
_cell.length_b   1.000
_cell.length_c   1.000
_cell.angle_alpha   90.00
_cell.angle_beta   90.00
_cell.angle_gamma   90.00
#
_symmetry.space_group_name_H-M   'P 1'
#
loop_
_entity.id
_entity.type
_entity.pdbx_description
1 polymer ?
#
loop_
_entity_poly.entity_id
_entity_poly.type
_entity_poly.pdbx_seq_one_letter_code
_entity_poly.pdbx_strand_id
1 'polypeptide(L)'
;MILGFKKPFKPKLMDGSKLHSMREDKPGRWKVGMKIQMATGVRTKAYECFRDDLVVTRLQHVEIRYYGKVPGEVLAPVIIVDSKRLDDASVLELARNDGFKTMGEFMEWFDEDFEGKIIHWTDFKY
;
A
#
# COMPACT_ATOMS: atom_id res chain seq x y z
N MET A 1 -10.39 -1.86 13.12
CA MET A 1 -8.91 -1.88 13.15
C MET A 1 -8.42 -0.53 12.69
N ILE A 2 -7.47 0.08 13.41
CA ILE A 2 -6.91 1.38 13.02
C ILE A 2 -5.90 1.18 11.89
N LEU A 3 -6.06 1.94 10.81
CA LEU A 3 -5.10 2.04 9.71
C LEU A 3 -4.54 3.47 9.68
N GLY A 4 -3.28 3.60 10.12
CA GLY A 4 -2.62 4.90 10.26
C GLY A 4 -1.96 5.39 8.97
N PHE A 5 -2.12 6.67 8.67
CA PHE A 5 -1.55 7.34 7.49
C PHE A 5 -0.75 8.60 7.87
N LYS A 6 0.28 8.91 7.08
CA LYS A 6 0.91 10.23 7.10
C LYS A 6 -0.09 11.26 6.54
N LYS A 7 -0.07 12.50 7.08
CA LYS A 7 -1.00 13.58 6.71
C LYS A 7 -1.18 13.79 5.19
N PRO A 8 -0.14 13.70 4.33
CA PRO A 8 -0.29 13.90 2.89
C PRO A 8 -1.20 12.88 2.17
N PHE A 9 -1.46 11.71 2.76
CA PHE A 9 -2.36 10.71 2.16
C PHE A 9 -3.83 10.95 2.48
N LYS A 10 -4.15 11.77 3.51
CA LYS A 10 -5.54 12.02 3.91
C LYS A 10 -6.39 12.59 2.77
N PRO A 11 -5.97 13.63 2.02
CA PRO A 11 -6.75 14.13 0.89
C PRO A 11 -7.09 13.06 -0.15
N LYS A 12 -6.11 12.20 -0.49
CA LYS A 12 -6.27 11.10 -1.46
C LYS A 12 -7.24 10.00 -1.01
N LEU A 13 -7.39 9.82 0.30
CA LEU A 13 -8.40 8.92 0.86
C LEU A 13 -9.80 9.56 0.84
N MET A 14 -9.85 10.88 1.02
CA MET A 14 -11.11 11.63 1.03
C MET A 14 -11.68 11.84 -0.37
N ASP A 15 -10.83 12.05 -1.38
CA ASP A 15 -11.24 12.18 -2.79
C ASP A 15 -11.44 10.82 -3.50
N GLY A 16 -11.08 9.71 -2.85
CA GLY A 16 -11.25 8.35 -3.37
C GLY A 16 -10.19 7.89 -4.35
N SER A 17 -9.14 8.68 -4.60
CA SER A 17 -8.03 8.29 -5.50
C SER A 17 -7.13 7.19 -4.92
N LYS A 18 -7.07 7.08 -3.58
CA LYS A 18 -6.35 5.99 -2.89
C LYS A 18 -7.31 4.82 -2.63
N LEU A 19 -7.11 3.71 -3.34
CA LEU A 19 -8.03 2.57 -3.38
C LEU A 19 -7.69 1.46 -2.38
N HIS A 20 -6.43 1.40 -1.94
CA HIS A 20 -5.92 0.39 -1.03
C HIS A 20 -4.66 0.89 -0.31
N SER A 21 -4.08 0.06 0.54
CA SER A 21 -2.76 0.31 1.12
C SER A 21 -1.94 -0.97 1.26
N MET A 22 -0.67 -0.92 0.86
CA MET A 22 0.28 -1.99 1.16
C MET A 22 0.73 -1.93 2.62
N ARG A 23 0.70 -3.07 3.31
CA ARG A 23 1.14 -3.20 4.70
C ARG A 23 1.84 -4.53 4.95
N GLU A 24 2.93 -4.48 5.70
CA GLU A 24 3.47 -5.67 6.33
C GLU A 24 2.42 -6.26 7.28
N ASP A 25 2.19 -7.57 7.17
CA ASP A 25 1.21 -8.28 8.00
C ASP A 25 1.72 -9.67 8.42
N LYS A 26 2.96 -9.75 8.90
CA LYS A 26 3.56 -10.99 9.44
C LYS A 26 2.63 -11.76 10.40
N PRO A 27 1.89 -11.12 11.33
CA PRO A 27 1.00 -11.85 12.25
C PRO A 27 -0.37 -12.19 11.65
N GLY A 28 -0.66 -11.82 10.38
CA GLY A 28 -1.93 -12.14 9.73
C GLY A 28 -3.16 -11.46 10.35
N ARG A 29 -3.03 -10.20 10.78
CA ARG A 29 -4.08 -9.48 11.52
C ARG A 29 -5.25 -9.07 10.63
N TRP A 30 -5.00 -8.81 9.35
CA TRP A 30 -6.03 -8.33 8.43
C TRP A 30 -6.83 -9.48 7.85
N LYS A 31 -8.16 -9.34 7.87
CA LYS A 31 -9.15 -10.27 7.34
C LYS A 31 -10.24 -9.50 6.60
N VAL A 32 -10.80 -10.11 5.56
CA VAL A 32 -11.96 -9.58 4.84
C VAL A 32 -13.14 -9.41 5.81
N GLY A 33 -13.90 -8.33 5.65
CA GLY A 33 -15.03 -7.94 6.50
C GLY A 33 -14.66 -7.13 7.73
N MET A 34 -13.37 -6.94 8.04
CA MET A 34 -12.97 -6.11 9.19
C MET A 34 -13.24 -4.62 8.93
N LYS A 35 -13.85 -3.93 9.90
CA LYS A 35 -13.99 -2.46 9.87
C LYS A 35 -12.62 -1.77 9.94
N ILE A 36 -12.46 -0.71 9.15
CA ILE A 36 -11.24 0.10 9.04
C ILE A 36 -11.53 1.48 9.65
N GLN A 37 -10.71 1.89 10.61
CA GLN A 37 -10.66 3.25 11.13
C GLN A 37 -9.44 3.93 10.54
N MET A 38 -9.62 4.77 9.53
CA MET A 38 -8.52 5.52 8.94
C MET A 38 -8.16 6.70 9.83
N ALA A 39 -6.88 6.78 10.21
CA ALA A 39 -6.43 7.79 11.15
C ALA A 39 -5.09 8.42 10.76
N THR A 40 -4.88 9.65 11.20
CA THR A 40 -3.55 10.29 11.23
C THR A 40 -3.11 10.53 12.68
N GLY A 41 -1.81 10.77 12.89
CA GLY A 41 -1.30 11.09 14.22
C GLY A 41 -1.47 9.97 15.25
N VAL A 42 -1.53 8.71 14.81
CA VAL A 42 -1.71 7.54 15.67
C VAL A 42 -0.63 7.52 16.76
N ARG A 43 -1.05 7.35 18.03
CA ARG A 43 -0.19 7.41 19.23
C ARG A 43 0.42 8.80 19.53
N THR A 44 -0.18 9.87 19.02
CA THR A 44 0.22 11.25 19.32
C THR A 44 -0.97 12.08 19.81
N LYS A 45 -0.72 13.27 20.38
CA LYS A 45 -1.78 14.23 20.75
C LYS A 45 -2.57 14.75 19.54
N ALA A 46 -2.01 14.64 18.33
CA ALA A 46 -2.65 15.05 17.08
C ALA A 46 -3.42 13.89 16.41
N TYR A 47 -3.85 12.89 17.19
CA TYR A 47 -4.65 11.78 16.70
C TYR A 47 -5.97 12.26 16.11
N GLU A 48 -6.28 11.79 14.92
CA GLU A 48 -7.53 12.08 14.23
C GLU A 48 -7.96 10.84 13.46
N CYS A 49 -9.10 10.25 13.84
CA CYS A 49 -9.83 9.30 13.01
C CYS A 49 -10.75 10.09 12.07
N PHE A 50 -10.55 9.97 10.76
CA PHE A 50 -11.25 10.79 9.77
C PHE A 50 -12.20 9.99 8.86
N ARG A 51 -12.12 8.66 8.88
CA ARG A 51 -13.06 7.73 8.22
C ARG A 51 -13.16 6.45 9.05
N ASP A 52 -14.37 5.95 9.28
CA ASP A 52 -14.64 4.69 10.01
C ASP A 52 -15.79 3.86 9.40
N ASP A 53 -16.24 4.26 8.21
CA ASP A 53 -17.30 3.66 7.39
C ASP A 53 -16.82 2.49 6.51
N LEU A 54 -15.51 2.31 6.38
CA LEU A 54 -14.92 1.35 5.44
C LEU A 54 -14.68 -0.03 6.06
N VAL A 55 -14.70 -1.04 5.19
CA VAL A 55 -14.40 -2.43 5.55
C VAL A 55 -13.34 -2.99 4.61
N VAL A 56 -12.57 -3.97 5.09
CA VAL A 56 -11.66 -4.73 4.23
C VAL A 56 -12.50 -5.55 3.25
N THR A 57 -12.46 -5.21 1.97
CA THR A 57 -13.20 -5.91 0.91
C THR A 57 -12.39 -7.08 0.34
N ARG A 58 -11.07 -6.90 0.22
CA ARG A 58 -10.14 -7.89 -0.33
C ARG A 58 -8.76 -7.74 0.28
N LEU A 59 -8.02 -8.84 0.27
CA LEU A 59 -6.58 -8.89 0.55
C LEU A 59 -5.89 -9.55 -0.66
N GLN A 60 -4.80 -8.96 -1.12
CA GLN A 60 -3.87 -9.61 -2.07
C GLN A 60 -2.50 -9.72 -1.42
N HIS A 61 -1.77 -10.81 -1.67
CA HIS A 61 -0.38 -10.92 -1.24
C HIS A 61 0.50 -10.11 -2.20
N VAL A 62 1.50 -9.43 -1.66
CA VAL A 62 2.42 -8.61 -2.45
C VAL A 62 3.85 -8.77 -1.97
N GLU A 63 4.76 -8.88 -2.93
CA GLU A 63 6.20 -8.93 -2.74
C GLU A 63 6.89 -7.88 -3.60
N ILE A 64 7.91 -7.23 -3.05
CA ILE A 64 8.88 -6.42 -3.78
C ILE A 64 10.24 -7.09 -3.55
N ARG A 65 10.93 -7.44 -4.64
CA ARG A 65 12.23 -8.12 -4.62
C ARG A 65 13.27 -7.32 -5.38
N TYR A 66 14.33 -6.92 -4.68
CA TYR A 66 15.50 -6.27 -5.23
C TYR A 66 16.56 -7.32 -5.58
N TYR A 67 16.75 -7.55 -6.87
CA TYR A 67 17.88 -8.35 -7.35
C TYR A 67 19.10 -7.45 -7.46
N GLY A 68 20.25 -7.93 -6.98
CA GLY A 68 21.44 -7.12 -6.68
C GLY A 68 21.93 -6.16 -7.79
N LYS A 69 22.84 -5.27 -7.41
CA LYS A 69 23.45 -4.30 -8.34
C LYS A 69 24.35 -5.03 -9.34
N VAL A 70 23.95 -5.08 -10.61
CA VAL A 70 24.89 -5.37 -11.69
C VAL A 70 25.77 -4.12 -11.85
N PRO A 71 27.12 -4.25 -11.90
CA PRO A 71 27.97 -3.08 -12.10
C PRO A 71 27.58 -2.33 -13.38
N GLY A 72 27.15 -1.07 -13.21
CA GLY A 72 26.69 -0.22 -14.31
C GLY A 72 25.17 -0.17 -14.52
N GLU A 73 24.37 -0.97 -13.81
CA GLU A 73 22.90 -0.96 -13.92
C GLU A 73 22.21 -0.80 -12.57
N VAL A 74 21.18 0.05 -12.54
CA VAL A 74 20.19 0.07 -11.47
C VAL A 74 19.02 -0.77 -11.97
N LEU A 75 18.91 -2.01 -11.48
CA LEU A 75 17.77 -2.86 -11.77
C LEU A 75 16.57 -2.38 -10.95
N ALA A 76 15.45 -2.12 -11.64
CA ALA A 76 14.18 -1.90 -10.96
C ALA A 76 13.77 -3.17 -10.20
N PRO A 77 13.15 -3.06 -9.01
CA PRO A 77 12.69 -4.23 -8.28
C PRO A 77 11.58 -4.94 -9.04
N VAL A 78 11.47 -6.24 -8.81
CA VAL A 78 10.33 -7.02 -9.31
C VAL A 78 9.22 -6.95 -8.28
N ILE A 79 8.02 -6.55 -8.74
CA ILE A 79 6.81 -6.53 -7.92
C ILE A 79 5.89 -7.68 -8.34
N ILE A 80 5.46 -8.45 -7.36
CA ILE A 80 4.62 -9.63 -7.54
C ILE A 80 3.37 -9.45 -6.70
N VAL A 81 2.19 -9.65 -7.29
CA VAL A 81 0.90 -9.64 -6.59
C VAL A 81 0.18 -10.95 -6.85
N ASP A 82 -0.26 -11.65 -5.80
CA ASP A 82 -0.87 -12.99 -5.87
C ASP A 82 -0.09 -13.95 -6.81
N SER A 83 1.24 -13.99 -6.66
CA SER A 83 2.17 -14.79 -7.47
C SER A 83 2.30 -14.38 -8.95
N LYS A 84 1.69 -13.26 -9.38
CA LYS A 84 1.83 -12.70 -10.72
C LYS A 84 2.78 -11.50 -10.70
N ARG A 85 3.84 -11.55 -11.52
CA ARG A 85 4.72 -10.39 -11.76
C ARG A 85 3.93 -9.29 -12.47
N LEU A 86 4.00 -8.07 -11.93
CA LEU A 86 3.42 -6.89 -12.56
C LEU A 86 4.34 -6.33 -13.64
N ASP A 87 3.74 -5.75 -14.67
CA ASP A 87 4.43 -4.91 -15.67
C ASP A 87 4.53 -3.45 -15.18
N ASP A 88 5.32 -2.63 -15.86
CA ASP A 88 5.60 -1.25 -15.44
C ASP A 88 4.33 -0.39 -15.32
N ALA A 89 3.35 -0.63 -16.20
CA ALA A 89 2.07 0.06 -16.17
C ALA A 89 1.25 -0.30 -14.92
N SER A 90 1.17 -1.59 -14.59
CA SER A 90 0.50 -2.10 -13.40
C SER A 90 1.21 -1.68 -12.12
N VAL A 91 2.54 -1.59 -12.12
CA VAL A 91 3.33 -1.06 -11.00
C VAL A 91 3.04 0.43 -10.79
N LEU A 92 2.88 1.20 -11.88
CA LEU A 92 2.54 2.63 -11.77
C LEU A 92 1.11 2.81 -11.22
N GLU A 93 0.18 1.95 -11.64
CA GLU A 93 -1.18 1.92 -11.09
C GLU A 93 -1.20 1.50 -9.62
N LEU A 94 -0.41 0.50 -9.24
CA LEU A 94 -0.21 0.09 -7.84
C LEU A 94 0.25 1.27 -6.97
N ALA A 95 1.29 1.97 -7.39
CA ALA A 95 1.82 3.13 -6.69
C ALA A 95 0.78 4.25 -6.54
N ARG A 96 0.06 4.58 -7.63
CA ARG A 96 -0.97 5.63 -7.62
C ARG A 96 -2.14 5.29 -6.71
N ASN A 97 -2.62 4.04 -6.76
CA ASN A 97 -3.73 3.57 -5.94
C ASN A 97 -3.33 3.37 -4.47
N ASP A 98 -2.04 3.17 -4.16
CA ASP A 98 -1.48 3.31 -2.80
C ASP A 98 -1.19 4.79 -2.45
N GLY A 99 -1.60 5.73 -3.28
CA GLY A 99 -1.59 7.16 -2.99
C GLY A 99 -0.24 7.83 -3.16
N PHE A 100 0.71 7.25 -3.88
CA PHE A 100 1.95 7.92 -4.29
C PHE A 100 1.72 8.74 -5.56
N LYS A 101 2.44 9.85 -5.73
CA LYS A 101 2.30 10.69 -6.92
C LYS A 101 3.13 10.16 -8.09
N THR A 102 4.31 9.62 -7.78
CA THR A 102 5.28 9.15 -8.77
C THR A 102 5.80 7.76 -8.41
N MET A 103 6.37 7.09 -9.40
CA MET A 103 7.10 5.84 -9.16
C MET A 103 8.28 6.04 -8.21
N GLY A 104 9.01 7.15 -8.35
CA GLY A 104 10.14 7.47 -7.49
C GLY A 104 9.75 7.53 -6.01
N GLU A 105 8.67 8.25 -5.67
CA GLU A 105 8.18 8.32 -4.28
C GLU A 105 7.80 6.94 -3.72
N PHE A 106 7.25 6.05 -4.55
CA PHE A 106 6.91 4.68 -4.16
C PHE A 106 8.17 3.85 -3.91
N MET A 107 9.16 3.92 -4.81
CA MET A 107 10.41 3.16 -4.68
C MET A 107 11.31 3.69 -3.57
N GLU A 108 11.27 4.98 -3.27
CA GLU A 108 11.92 5.57 -2.08
C GLU A 108 11.24 5.13 -0.78
N TRP A 109 9.94 4.84 -0.82
CA TRP A 109 9.21 4.36 0.36
C TRP A 109 9.46 2.88 0.64
N PHE A 110 9.59 2.08 -0.42
CA PHE A 110 9.86 0.65 -0.37
C PHE A 110 11.26 0.35 -0.89
N ASP A 111 12.29 0.94 -0.29
CA ASP A 111 13.69 0.89 -0.75
C ASP A 111 14.44 -0.42 -0.43
N GLU A 112 13.75 -1.36 0.20
CA GLU A 112 14.23 -2.70 0.55
C GLU A 112 13.20 -3.76 0.14
N ASP A 113 13.60 -5.03 0.19
CA ASP A 113 12.69 -6.15 0.01
C ASP A 113 11.47 -6.02 0.93
N PHE A 114 10.27 -6.16 0.34
CA PHE A 114 9.02 -6.02 1.06
C PHE A 114 8.16 -7.26 0.84
N GLU A 115 7.48 -7.69 1.90
CA GLU A 115 6.46 -8.71 1.82
C GLU A 115 5.29 -8.35 2.73
N GLY A 116 4.08 -8.46 2.21
CA GLY A 116 2.90 -8.11 2.97
C GLY A 116 1.60 -8.33 2.22
N LYS A 117 0.64 -7.47 2.51
CA LYS A 117 -0.69 -7.50 1.91
C LYS A 117 -1.05 -6.15 1.34
N ILE A 118 -1.74 -6.17 0.22
CA ILE A 118 -2.57 -5.06 -0.25
C ILE A 118 -3.91 -5.16 0.47
N ILE A 119 -4.25 -4.15 1.26
CA ILE A 119 -5.52 -4.08 2.00
C ILE A 119 -6.48 -3.21 1.20
N HIS A 120 -7.48 -3.83 0.59
CA HIS A 120 -8.48 -3.12 -0.21
C HIS A 120 -9.69 -2.76 0.63
N TRP A 121 -10.25 -1.59 0.34
CA TRP A 121 -11.59 -1.15 0.75
C TRP A 121 -12.48 -0.84 -0.46
N THR A 122 -12.09 -1.35 -1.63
CA THR A 122 -12.77 -1.28 -2.92
C THR A 122 -12.72 -2.65 -3.59
N ASP A 123 -13.47 -2.86 -4.67
CA ASP A 123 -13.46 -4.16 -5.38
C ASP A 123 -12.29 -4.32 -6.37
N PHE A 124 -11.45 -3.28 -6.52
CA PHE A 124 -10.29 -3.28 -7.41
C PHE A 124 -9.33 -4.43 -7.10
N LYS A 125 -8.71 -5.01 -8.14
CA LYS A 125 -7.75 -6.12 -8.03
C LYS A 125 -6.67 -6.02 -9.13
N TYR A 126 -5.43 -6.35 -8.77
CA TYR A 126 -4.29 -6.54 -9.70
C TYR A 126 -4.17 -7.99 -10.18
#